data_AF-W1YQN7-F1
#
_entry.id   AF-W1YQN7-F1
#
_cell.length_a   1.000
_cell.length_b   1.000
_cell.length_c   1.000
_cell.angle_alpha   90.00
_cell.angle_beta   90.00
_cell.angle_gamma   90.00
#
_symmetry.space_group_name_H-M   'P 1'
#
loop_
_entity.id
_entity.type
_entity.pdbx_description
1 polymer ?
#
loop_
_entity_poly.entity_id
_entity_poly.type
_entity_poly.pdbx_seq_one_letter_code
_entity_poly.pdbx_strand_id
1 'polypeptide(L)'
;DVYGELSFALGHEVDDGFRARLTFANGFKAMVDVSTTSFLPEAKFWMQSASGSVVIEDREMNGRIVRRTGAEEEDATPVQAGVGLTKTMAPRIL
;
A
#
# COMPACT_ATOMS: atom_id res chain seq x y z
N ASP A 1 5.01 -2.34 16.39
CA ASP A 1 3.69 -2.93 16.65
C ASP A 1 3.40 -4.01 15.62
N VAL A 2 2.74 -5.10 16.03
CA VAL A 2 2.41 -6.23 15.16
C VAL A 2 0.96 -6.65 15.43
N TYR A 3 0.14 -6.65 14.39
CA TYR A 3 -1.22 -7.17 14.42
C TYR A 3 -1.34 -8.33 13.43
N GLY A 4 -1.83 -9.48 13.88
CA GLY A 4 -1.96 -10.69 13.07
C GLY A 4 -3.38 -11.25 13.09
N GLU A 5 -3.76 -11.90 12.00
CA GLU A 5 -5.03 -12.61 11.82
C GLU A 5 -4.75 -13.92 11.08
N LEU A 6 -5.25 -15.04 11.62
CA LEU A 6 -5.11 -16.37 11.02
C LEU A 6 -6.36 -16.72 10.21
N SER A 7 -6.17 -17.46 9.12
CA SER A 7 -7.23 -18.05 8.31
C SER A 7 -7.34 -19.55 8.60
N PHE A 8 -8.59 -20.02 8.75
CA PHE A 8 -8.95 -21.44 8.88
C PHE A 8 -10.04 -21.80 7.86
N ALA A 9 -9.98 -21.22 6.67
CA ALA A 9 -10.98 -21.40 5.61
C ALA A 9 -11.16 -22.88 5.18
N LEU A 10 -10.14 -23.71 5.34
CA LEU A 10 -10.21 -25.16 5.07
C LEU A 10 -10.79 -25.96 6.24
N GLY A 11 -11.01 -25.35 7.40
CA GLY A 11 -11.57 -25.99 8.58
C GLY A 11 -10.61 -26.93 9.32
N HIS A 12 -9.30 -26.80 9.07
CA HIS A 12 -8.26 -27.55 9.79
C HIS A 12 -7.99 -26.95 11.18
N GLU A 13 -7.34 -27.72 12.05
CA GLU A 13 -6.91 -27.24 13.38
C GLU A 13 -5.73 -26.25 13.31
N VAL A 14 -5.03 -26.23 12.18
CA VAL A 14 -3.92 -25.33 11.87
C VAL A 14 -4.35 -24.34 10.78
N ASP A 15 -3.67 -23.20 10.72
CA ASP A 15 -3.99 -22.17 9.75
C ASP A 15 -3.68 -22.61 8.30
N ASP A 16 -4.47 -22.10 7.37
CA ASP A 16 -4.29 -22.22 5.91
C ASP A 16 -3.87 -20.89 5.26
N GLY A 17 -3.54 -19.93 6.10
CA GLY A 17 -3.14 -18.60 5.71
C GLY A 17 -3.12 -17.65 6.89
N PHE A 18 -2.50 -16.49 6.71
CA PHE A 18 -2.51 -15.44 7.71
C PHE A 18 -2.25 -14.08 7.06
N ARG A 19 -2.68 -13.04 7.77
CA ARG A 19 -2.34 -11.65 7.45
C ARG A 19 -1.67 -11.01 8.66
N ALA A 20 -0.50 -10.41 8.44
CA ALA A 20 0.23 -9.67 9.48
C ALA A 20 0.48 -8.23 9.03
N ARG A 21 0.12 -7.27 9.88
CA ARG A 21 0.42 -5.84 9.71
C ARG A 21 1.52 -5.45 10.69
N LEU A 22 2.64 -4.99 10.16
CA LEU A 22 3.81 -4.57 10.93
C LEU A 22 3.95 -3.05 10.87
N THR A 23 4.14 -2.42 12.02
CA THR A 23 4.52 -1.01 12.13
C THR A 23 5.89 -0.90 12.79
N PHE A 24 6.87 -0.39 12.05
CA PHE A 24 8.25 -0.23 12.48
C PHE A 24 8.45 1.10 13.22
N ALA A 25 9.55 1.20 13.98
CA ALA A 25 9.84 2.37 14.82
C ALA A 25 9.97 3.69 14.02
N ASN A 26 10.41 3.62 12.76
CA ASN A 26 10.52 4.76 11.86
C ASN A 26 9.19 5.11 11.15
N GLY A 27 8.08 4.46 11.51
CA GLY A 27 6.76 4.67 10.90
C GLY A 27 6.53 3.90 9.60
N PHE A 28 7.52 3.16 9.08
CA PHE A 28 7.31 2.26 7.95
C PHE A 28 6.28 1.19 8.30
N LYS A 29 5.41 0.87 7.35
CA LYS A 29 4.36 -0.14 7.52
C LYS A 29 4.51 -1.21 6.46
N ALA A 30 4.41 -2.47 6.86
CA ALA A 30 4.40 -3.61 5.97
C ALA A 30 3.17 -4.48 6.23
N MET A 31 2.69 -5.14 5.18
CA MET A 31 1.65 -6.16 5.28
C MET A 31 2.19 -7.44 4.65
N VAL A 32 2.07 -8.55 5.36
CA VAL A 32 2.33 -9.89 4.85
C VAL A 32 0.98 -10.58 4.73
N ASP A 33 0.72 -11.17 3.57
CA ASP A 33 -0.46 -11.97 3.30
C ASP A 33 -0.02 -13.31 2.73
N VAL A 34 -0.51 -14.39 3.33
CA VAL A 34 -0.31 -15.75 2.88
C VAL A 34 -1.67 -16.40 2.84
N SER A 35 -2.05 -16.94 1.69
CA SER A 35 -3.31 -17.68 1.51
C SER A 35 -3.07 -18.88 0.62
N THR A 36 -3.50 -20.06 1.08
CA THR A 36 -3.56 -21.28 0.24
C THR A 36 -4.92 -21.49 -0.41
N THR A 37 -5.86 -20.58 -0.16
CA THR A 37 -7.25 -20.63 -0.67
C THR A 37 -7.56 -19.50 -1.65
N SER A 38 -6.53 -18.76 -2.10
CA SER A 38 -6.67 -17.76 -3.16
C SER A 38 -6.65 -18.41 -4.55
N PHE A 39 -7.74 -18.24 -5.30
CA PHE A 39 -7.89 -18.74 -6.68
C PHE A 39 -7.47 -17.70 -7.73
N LEU A 40 -7.24 -16.45 -7.32
CA LEU A 40 -6.77 -15.37 -8.17
C LEU A 40 -5.36 -14.96 -7.73
N PRO A 41 -4.46 -14.65 -8.67
CA PRO A 41 -3.12 -14.19 -8.31
C PRO A 41 -3.18 -12.80 -7.68
N GLU A 42 -2.49 -12.65 -6.56
CA GLU A 42 -2.17 -11.35 -5.98
C GLU A 42 -0.73 -10.97 -6.33
N ALA A 43 -0.44 -9.66 -6.33
CA ALA A 43 0.92 -9.19 -6.56
C ALA A 43 1.86 -9.74 -5.47
N LYS A 44 2.92 -10.42 -5.89
CA LYS A 44 3.97 -10.91 -5.00
C LYS A 44 4.56 -9.81 -4.12
N PHE A 45 4.83 -8.64 -4.70
CA PHE A 45 5.24 -7.46 -3.96
C PHE A 45 4.53 -6.22 -4.48
N TRP A 46 4.06 -5.40 -3.55
CA TRP A 46 3.57 -4.05 -3.82
C TRP A 46 4.21 -3.10 -2.81
N MET A 47 4.80 -2.02 -3.30
CA MET A 47 5.38 -0.98 -2.43
C MET A 47 5.01 0.40 -2.95
N GLN A 48 4.74 1.32 -2.03
CA GLN A 48 4.46 2.71 -2.32
C GLN A 48 5.39 3.61 -1.51
N SER A 49 5.78 4.72 -2.12
CA SER A 49 6.57 5.79 -1.54
C SER A 49 5.95 7.15 -1.90
N ALA A 50 6.47 8.23 -1.33
CA ALA A 50 6.06 9.59 -1.67
C ALA A 50 6.26 9.95 -3.17
N SER A 51 7.17 9.26 -3.86
CA SER A 51 7.54 9.58 -5.25
C SER A 51 7.08 8.56 -6.29
N GLY A 52 6.44 7.47 -5.88
CA GLY A 52 6.09 6.41 -6.82
C GLY A 52 5.70 5.10 -6.16
N SER A 53 5.34 4.13 -6.99
CA SER A 53 4.94 2.79 -6.59
C SER A 53 5.59 1.74 -7.48
N VAL A 54 5.71 0.53 -6.96
CA VAL A 54 6.25 -0.63 -7.68
C VAL A 54 5.37 -1.85 -7.41
N VAL A 55 5.19 -2.64 -8.46
CA VAL A 55 4.55 -3.95 -8.41
C VAL A 55 5.50 -5.00 -8.98
N ILE A 56 5.56 -6.14 -8.30
CA ILE A 56 6.11 -7.40 -8.80
C ILE A 56 4.96 -8.40 -8.71
N GLU A 57 4.52 -8.88 -9.86
CA GLU A 57 3.26 -9.60 -10.03
C GLU A 57 3.42 -11.08 -9.68
N ASP A 58 4.55 -11.70 -10.03
CA ASP A 58 4.72 -13.15 -9.94
C ASP A 58 6.14 -13.61 -9.53
N ARG A 59 6.36 -14.93 -9.56
CA ARG A 59 7.65 -15.56 -9.23
C ARG A 59 8.71 -15.39 -10.32
N GLU A 60 8.31 -15.10 -11.55
CA GLU A 60 9.21 -14.79 -12.67
C GLU A 60 9.69 -13.33 -12.61
N MET A 61 9.21 -12.57 -11.61
CA MET A 61 9.57 -11.19 -11.35
C MET A 61 9.05 -10.23 -12.43
N ASN A 62 7.96 -10.60 -13.11
CA ASN A 62 7.22 -9.66 -13.97
C ASN A 62 6.69 -8.50 -13.13
N GLY A 63 6.75 -7.27 -13.65
CA GLY A 63 6.35 -6.11 -12.87
C GLY A 63 6.66 -4.77 -13.53
N ARG A 64 6.40 -3.69 -12.80
CA ARG A 64 6.66 -2.32 -13.25
C ARG A 64 6.86 -1.35 -12.08
N ILE A 65 7.56 -0.26 -12.38
CA ILE A 65 7.71 0.88 -11.49
C ILE A 65 7.04 2.08 -12.15
N VAL A 66 6.20 2.79 -11.40
CA VAL A 66 5.64 4.08 -11.81
C VAL A 66 6.12 5.13 -10.83
N ARG A 67 6.76 6.18 -11.36
CA ARG A 67 7.32 7.27 -10.56
C ARG A 67 6.77 8.60 -11.07
N ARG A 68 6.57 9.55 -10.17
CA ARG A 68 6.33 10.95 -10.55
C ARG A 68 7.56 11.48 -11.28
N THR A 69 7.35 11.95 -12.52
CA THR A 69 8.35 12.65 -13.34
C THR A 69 7.83 14.05 -13.63
N GLY A 70 8.57 15.09 -13.24
CA GLY A 70 8.14 16.49 -13.39
C GLY A 70 8.78 17.40 -12.33
N ALA A 71 8.60 18.72 -12.48
CA ALA A 71 9.00 19.68 -11.46
C ALA A 71 8.18 19.47 -10.18
N GLU A 72 8.79 19.69 -9.02
CA GLU A 72 8.02 19.76 -7.78
C GLU A 72 7.04 20.93 -7.88
N GLU A 73 5.75 20.64 -7.67
CA GLU A 73 4.76 21.68 -7.46
C GLU A 73 4.88 22.13 -6.00
N GLU A 74 4.94 23.43 -5.76
CA GLU A 74 4.82 23.96 -4.39
C GLU A 74 3.54 23.43 -3.75
N ASP A 75 3.56 23.11 -2.47
CA ASP A 75 2.35 22.67 -1.77
C ASP A 75 1.26 23.76 -1.88
N ALA A 76 0.01 23.36 -2.05
CA ALA A 76 -1.07 24.33 -2.20
C ALA A 76 -1.23 25.14 -0.90
N THR A 77 -1.32 26.46 -1.01
CA THR A 77 -1.60 27.28 0.18
C THR A 77 -3.05 27.02 0.62
N PRO A 78 -3.30 26.60 1.87
CA PRO A 78 -4.66 26.48 2.39
C PRO A 78 -5.40 27.81 2.29
N VAL A 79 -6.66 27.77 1.85
CA VAL A 79 -7.55 28.94 1.76
C VAL A 79 -8.66 28.84 2.79
N GLN A 80 -9.07 29.98 3.36
CA GLN A 80 -10.23 30.04 4.24
C GLN A 80 -11.52 29.93 3.39
N ALA A 81 -12.26 28.84 3.56
CA ALA A 81 -13.56 28.62 2.94
C ALA A 81 -14.64 28.58 4.02
N GLY A 82 -15.39 29.68 4.15
CA GLY A 82 -16.38 29.83 5.21
C GLY A 82 -15.74 29.79 6.61
N VAL A 83 -16.18 28.85 7.45
CA VAL A 83 -15.70 28.71 8.83
C VAL A 83 -14.43 27.84 8.98
N GLY A 84 -13.86 27.30 7.89
CA GLY A 84 -12.69 26.41 7.97
C GLY A 84 -11.64 26.65 6.88
N LEU A 85 -10.46 26.04 7.07
CA LEU A 85 -9.41 25.98 6.05
C LEU A 85 -9.66 24.81 5.11
N THR A 86 -9.46 25.02 3.81
CA THR A 86 -9.47 23.98 2.79
C THR A 86 -8.23 24.09 1.91
N LYS A 87 -7.71 22.95 1.43
CA LYS A 87 -6.55 22.87 0.54
C LYS A 87 -6.81 21.80 -0.53
N THR A 88 -6.50 22.10 -1.80
CA THR A 88 -6.58 21.08 -2.87
C THR A 88 -5.42 20.09 -2.75
N MET A 89 -5.73 18.80 -2.92
CA MET A 89 -4.74 17.73 -3.04
C MET A 89 -4.58 17.25 -4.48
N ALA A 90 -5.33 17.83 -5.41
CA ALA A 90 -5.21 17.53 -6.83
C ALA A 90 -3.97 18.22 -7.43
N PRO A 91 -3.26 17.57 -8.36
CA PRO A 91 -2.18 18.22 -9.11
C PRO A 91 -2.68 19.48 -9.82
N ARG A 92 -1.94 20.60 -9.72
CA ARG A 92 -2.28 21.85 -10.44
C ARG A 92 -1.45 22.04 -11.71
N ILE A 93 -0.41 21.23 -11.91
CA ILE A 93 0.38 21.17 -13.14
C ILE A 93 0.00 19.90 -13.91
N LEU A 94 -0.34 20.05 -15.21
CA LEU A 94 -0.61 18.96 -16.15
C LEU A 94 0.68 18.51 -16.86
#